data_AF-A0A8R2QX65-F1
#
_entry.id   AF-A0A8R2QX65-F1
#
_cell.length_a   1.000
_cell.length_b   1.000
_cell.length_c   1.000
_cell.angle_alpha   90.00
_cell.angle_beta   90.00
_cell.angle_gamma   90.00
#
_symmetry.space_group_name_H-M   'P 1'
#
loop_
_entity.id
_entity.type
_entity.pdbx_description
1 polymer ?
#
loop_
_entity_poly.entity_id
_entity_poly.type
_entity_poly.pdbx_seq_one_letter_code
_entity_poly.pdbx_strand_id
1 'polypeptide(L)'
;MVSSALTIQDILPFRANNKKVDMDAFLPFIVLPFLLLIATISRTITIIIMVVIGMGVLYVYTRPRQKNRSPFFFSWTMSSAVTMFLVFEIIILGLLEVTQLENFIFLLLLACTCYFFYKMKAIADFELATGSSKGKEYSPVLTSDSYYCQVCQIEVNERFFHSIWWDCCVLRPNYVYFLAGQICAFATLLFGTNLGLTTVCQPFIFYGLILLPEDCNDAYYEFETPVEKTCERIKRVK
;
A
#
# COMPACT_ATOMS: atom_id res chain seq x y z
N MET A 1 -36.36 35.63 -10.94
CA MET A 1 -35.71 34.34 -11.22
C MET A 1 -34.23 34.60 -11.40
N VAL A 2 -33.43 34.29 -10.39
CA VAL A 2 -31.96 34.39 -10.47
C VAL A 2 -31.47 33.03 -10.97
N SER A 3 -30.94 33.00 -12.19
CA SER A 3 -30.32 31.79 -12.74
C SER A 3 -29.01 31.55 -12.01
N SER A 4 -29.02 30.58 -11.10
CA SER A 4 -27.82 30.07 -10.44
C SER A 4 -27.04 29.24 -11.46
N ALA A 5 -26.05 29.83 -12.11
CA ALA A 5 -25.08 29.08 -12.90
C ALA A 5 -24.19 28.29 -11.94
N LEU A 6 -24.44 26.99 -11.85
CA LEU A 6 -23.60 26.06 -11.09
C LEU A 6 -22.26 25.91 -11.82
N THR A 7 -21.22 26.59 -11.32
CA THR A 7 -19.87 26.46 -11.87
C THR A 7 -19.24 25.15 -11.42
N ILE A 8 -18.52 24.48 -12.33
CA ILE A 8 -17.79 23.21 -12.13
C ILE A 8 -16.84 23.23 -10.91
N GLN A 9 -16.49 24.42 -10.41
CA GLN A 9 -15.66 24.64 -9.23
C GLN A 9 -16.32 24.20 -7.90
N ASP A 10 -17.65 24.10 -7.82
CA ASP A 10 -18.34 23.65 -6.60
C ASP A 10 -18.40 22.12 -6.45
N ILE A 11 -18.07 21.37 -7.51
CA ILE A 11 -18.10 19.88 -7.51
C ILE A 11 -16.77 19.28 -7.02
N LEU A 12 -15.68 20.05 -7.04
CA LEU A 12 -14.35 19.57 -6.65
C LEU A 12 -13.96 20.12 -5.26
N PRO A 13 -13.68 19.26 -4.26
CA PRO A 13 -13.35 19.68 -2.90
C PRO A 13 -11.93 20.27 -2.77
N PHE A 14 -11.23 20.45 -3.89
CA PHE A 14 -9.89 21.03 -3.90
C PHE A 14 -9.98 22.55 -3.95
N ARG A 15 -10.20 23.13 -2.77
CA ARG A 15 -9.82 24.51 -2.48
C ARG A 15 -8.36 24.68 -2.87
N ALA A 16 -8.12 25.37 -3.99
CA ALA A 16 -6.81 25.82 -4.42
C ALA A 16 -6.24 26.76 -3.35
N ASN A 17 -5.54 26.17 -2.38
CA ASN A 17 -4.66 26.89 -1.49
C ASN A 17 -3.26 26.68 -2.05
N ASN A 18 -2.45 27.75 -2.10
CA ASN A 18 -1.04 27.73 -2.51
C ASN A 18 -0.14 26.95 -1.51
N LYS A 19 -0.61 25.79 -1.03
CA LYS A 19 0.24 24.77 -0.44
C LYS A 19 1.02 24.17 -1.60
N LYS A 20 2.35 24.32 -1.56
CA LYS A 20 3.24 23.46 -2.34
C LYS A 20 2.76 22.03 -2.09
N VAL A 21 2.17 21.40 -3.10
CA VAL A 21 1.88 19.98 -3.05
C VAL A 21 3.23 19.34 -2.79
N ASP A 22 3.38 18.68 -1.63
CA ASP A 22 4.61 18.00 -1.28
C ASP A 22 4.90 17.02 -2.42
N MET A 23 5.92 17.31 -3.24
CA MET A 23 6.28 16.48 -4.39
C MET A 23 6.55 15.04 -3.96
N ASP A 24 7.00 14.86 -2.70
CA ASP A 24 7.18 13.60 -2.01
C ASP A 24 5.88 12.77 -1.88
N ALA A 25 4.71 13.41 -1.86
CA ALA A 25 3.41 12.74 -1.83
C ALA A 25 2.96 12.26 -3.22
N PHE A 26 3.50 12.81 -4.30
CA PHE A 26 3.15 12.40 -5.65
C PHE A 26 4.13 11.37 -6.23
N LEU A 27 5.41 11.47 -5.83
CA LEU A 27 6.49 10.63 -6.32
C LEU A 27 6.19 9.11 -6.32
N PRO A 28 5.60 8.52 -5.26
CA PRO A 28 5.33 7.08 -5.24
C PRO A 28 4.36 6.59 -6.33
N PHE A 29 3.40 7.42 -6.75
CA PHE A 29 2.45 7.08 -7.80
C PHE A 29 3.08 6.92 -9.19
N ILE A 30 4.27 7.48 -9.41
CA ILE A 30 5.03 7.31 -10.66
C ILE A 30 6.12 6.26 -10.48
N VAL A 31 6.89 6.37 -9.40
CA VAL A 31 8.05 5.51 -9.14
C VAL A 31 7.63 4.06 -9.00
N LEU A 32 6.54 3.78 -8.28
CA LEU A 32 6.14 2.41 -8.01
C LEU A 32 5.65 1.66 -9.28
N PRO A 33 4.72 2.19 -10.09
CA PRO A 33 4.36 1.56 -11.36
C PRO A 33 5.55 1.38 -12.30
N PHE A 34 6.44 2.38 -12.37
CA PHE A 34 7.64 2.30 -13.20
C PHE A 34 8.60 1.18 -12.75
N LEU A 35 8.84 1.05 -11.43
CA LEU A 35 9.64 -0.05 -10.89
C LEU A 35 8.98 -1.42 -11.16
N LEU A 36 7.66 -1.52 -11.06
CA LEU A 36 6.94 -2.75 -11.39
C LEU A 36 7.05 -3.12 -12.87
N LEU A 37 6.99 -2.14 -13.78
CA LEU A 37 7.22 -2.37 -15.21
C LEU A 37 8.65 -2.83 -15.53
N ILE A 38 9.65 -2.31 -14.80
CA ILE A 38 11.03 -2.79 -14.94
C ILE A 38 11.13 -4.22 -14.40
N ALA A 39 10.43 -4.53 -13.30
CA ALA A 39 10.42 -5.87 -12.72
C ALA A 39 9.94 -6.93 -13.72
N THR A 40 8.96 -6.62 -14.58
CA THR A 40 8.42 -7.61 -15.54
C THR A 40 9.39 -8.00 -16.66
N ILE A 41 10.55 -7.33 -16.81
CA ILE A 41 11.51 -7.60 -17.89
C ILE A 41 12.15 -8.99 -17.76
N SER A 42 12.51 -9.41 -16.54
CA SER A 42 13.09 -10.74 -16.32
C SER A 42 12.99 -11.16 -14.86
N ARG A 43 13.02 -12.47 -14.61
CA ARG A 43 13.02 -13.03 -13.26
C ARG A 43 14.15 -12.47 -12.38
N THR A 44 15.33 -12.27 -12.95
CA THR A 44 16.49 -11.71 -12.23
C THR A 44 16.22 -10.26 -11.81
N ILE A 45 15.63 -9.45 -12.69
CA ILE A 45 15.32 -8.05 -12.38
C ILE A 45 14.24 -7.97 -11.29
N THR A 46 13.22 -8.82 -11.32
CA THR A 46 12.23 -8.93 -10.23
C THR A 46 12.91 -9.16 -8.88
N ILE A 47 13.81 -10.15 -8.79
CA ILE A 47 14.53 -10.46 -7.55
C ILE A 47 15.37 -9.27 -7.08
N ILE A 48 16.10 -8.61 -7.99
CA ILE A 48 16.90 -7.43 -7.67
C ILE A 48 16.01 -6.31 -7.10
N ILE A 49 14.89 -6.00 -7.75
CA ILE A 49 13.98 -4.94 -7.32
C ILE A 49 13.39 -5.25 -5.94
N MET A 50 12.97 -6.51 -5.70
CA MET A 50 12.45 -6.93 -4.39
C MET A 50 13.50 -6.75 -3.28
N VAL A 51 14.76 -7.12 -3.54
CA VAL A 51 15.87 -6.93 -2.59
C VAL A 51 16.13 -5.44 -2.35
N VAL A 52 16.20 -4.63 -3.40
CA VAL A 52 16.46 -3.18 -3.29
C VAL A 52 15.35 -2.48 -2.51
N ILE A 53 14.08 -2.79 -2.78
CA ILE A 53 12.94 -2.25 -2.03
C ILE A 53 13.02 -2.68 -0.56
N GLY A 54 13.27 -3.96 -0.28
CA GLY A 54 13.42 -4.48 1.08
C GLY A 54 14.55 -3.78 1.85
N MET A 55 15.72 -3.63 1.23
CA MET A 55 16.85 -2.90 1.80
C MET A 55 16.53 -1.42 2.03
N GLY A 56 15.80 -0.78 1.11
CA GLY A 56 15.32 0.60 1.26
C GLY A 56 14.40 0.77 2.47
N VAL A 57 13.44 -0.14 2.67
CA VAL A 57 12.56 -0.13 3.83
C VAL A 57 13.35 -0.30 5.14
N LEU A 58 14.28 -1.25 5.19
CA LEU A 58 15.14 -1.46 6.36
C LEU A 58 16.02 -0.24 6.67
N TYR A 59 16.58 0.39 5.64
CA TYR A 59 17.40 1.59 5.79
C TYR A 59 16.58 2.76 6.38
N VAL A 60 15.35 2.95 5.92
CA VAL A 60 14.49 4.01 6.48
C VAL A 60 14.10 3.66 7.92
N TYR A 61 13.79 2.39 8.21
CA TYR A 61 13.40 1.97 9.55
C TYR A 61 14.52 2.18 10.59
N THR A 62 15.79 2.01 10.19
CA THR A 62 16.95 2.21 11.08
C THR A 62 17.31 3.68 11.29
N ARG A 63 16.82 4.60 10.44
CA ARG A 63 17.17 6.03 10.54
C ARG A 63 16.39 6.70 11.68
N PRO A 64 17.07 7.44 12.59
CA PRO A 64 16.39 8.18 13.64
C PRO A 64 15.44 9.22 13.05
N ARG A 65 14.20 9.19 13.53
CA ARG A 65 13.10 10.01 13.00
C ARG A 65 13.36 11.49 13.29
N GLN A 66 13.45 12.28 12.23
CA GLN A 66 13.53 13.73 12.31
C GLN A 66 12.12 14.33 12.46
N LYS A 67 12.04 15.54 13.01
CA LYS A 67 10.79 16.27 13.34
C LYS A 67 9.84 16.51 12.13
N ASN A 68 10.31 16.27 10.91
CA ASN A 68 9.55 16.54 9.68
C ASN A 68 8.65 15.35 9.34
N ARG A 69 7.34 15.56 9.44
CA ARG A 69 6.29 14.65 8.96
C ARG A 69 6.36 14.56 7.43
N SER A 70 6.86 13.45 6.87
CA SER A 70 6.85 13.21 5.42
C SER A 70 5.65 12.33 5.02
N PRO A 71 4.80 12.76 4.06
CA PRO A 71 3.67 11.95 3.59
C PRO A 71 4.09 10.80 2.66
N PHE A 72 5.38 10.66 2.36
CA PHE A 72 5.92 9.71 1.38
C PHE A 72 5.45 8.27 1.61
N PHE A 73 5.55 7.74 2.83
CA PHE A 73 5.17 6.35 3.10
C PHE A 73 3.68 6.08 3.01
N PHE A 74 2.88 7.04 3.47
CA PHE A 74 1.43 6.96 3.30
C PHE A 74 1.06 6.98 1.82
N SER A 75 1.65 7.90 1.05
CA SER A 75 1.49 7.94 -0.39
C SER A 75 1.94 6.64 -1.05
N TRP A 76 3.08 6.07 -0.63
CA TRP A 76 3.57 4.78 -1.13
C TRP A 76 2.57 3.64 -0.89
N THR A 77 1.98 3.56 0.30
CA THR A 77 0.94 2.59 0.61
C THR A 77 -0.29 2.79 -0.27
N MET A 78 -0.76 4.04 -0.43
CA MET A 78 -1.91 4.35 -1.28
C MET A 78 -1.63 4.04 -2.76
N SER A 79 -0.45 4.40 -3.28
CA SER A 79 -0.05 4.09 -4.65
C SER A 79 0.09 2.59 -4.88
N SER A 80 0.59 1.84 -3.89
CA SER A 80 0.66 0.36 -3.94
C SER A 80 -0.73 -0.24 -4.03
N ALA A 81 -1.67 0.22 -3.20
CA ALA A 81 -3.06 -0.26 -3.19
C ALA A 81 -3.77 0.04 -4.52
N VAL A 82 -3.62 1.25 -5.05
CA VAL A 82 -4.18 1.64 -6.35
C VAL A 82 -3.58 0.81 -7.48
N THR A 83 -2.25 0.64 -7.50
CA THR A 83 -1.58 -0.13 -8.55
C THR A 83 -1.99 -1.60 -8.50
N MET A 84 -2.10 -2.19 -7.30
CA MET A 84 -2.56 -3.56 -7.10
C MET A 84 -4.00 -3.75 -7.62
N PHE A 85 -4.90 -2.83 -7.30
CA PHE A 85 -6.27 -2.85 -7.81
C PHE A 85 -6.31 -2.73 -9.34
N LEU A 86 -5.56 -1.78 -9.93
CA LEU A 86 -5.53 -1.60 -11.37
C LEU A 86 -4.95 -2.81 -12.11
N VAL A 87 -3.89 -3.42 -11.58
CA VAL A 87 -3.32 -4.66 -12.12
C VAL A 87 -4.35 -5.79 -12.07
N PHE A 88 -5.05 -5.94 -10.95
CA PHE A 88 -6.09 -6.95 -10.81
C PHE A 88 -7.23 -6.75 -11.81
N GLU A 89 -7.78 -5.53 -11.91
CA GLU A 89 -8.91 -5.24 -12.80
C GLU A 89 -8.56 -5.27 -14.29
N ILE A 90 -7.41 -4.70 -14.67
CA ILE A 90 -7.04 -4.54 -16.09
C ILE A 90 -6.41 -5.81 -16.63
N ILE A 91 -5.52 -6.44 -15.85
CA ILE A 91 -4.72 -7.59 -16.32
C ILE A 91 -5.41 -8.88 -15.92
N ILE A 92 -5.63 -9.11 -14.62
CA ILE A 92 -6.11 -10.42 -14.13
C ILE A 92 -7.55 -10.68 -14.57
N LEU A 93 -8.49 -9.74 -14.37
CA LEU A 93 -9.87 -9.92 -14.85
C LEU A 93 -9.97 -9.92 -16.38
N GLY A 94 -9.05 -9.23 -17.07
CA GLY A 94 -8.96 -9.24 -18.54
C GLY A 94 -8.67 -10.62 -19.12
N LEU A 95 -8.03 -11.51 -18.35
CA LEU A 95 -7.74 -12.90 -18.74
C LEU A 95 -8.97 -13.83 -18.61
N LEU A 96 -10.07 -13.37 -18.01
CA LEU A 96 -11.37 -14.07 -17.93
C LEU A 96 -11.35 -15.44 -17.21
N GLU A 97 -10.29 -15.76 -16.48
CA GLU A 97 -10.17 -17.01 -15.71
C GLU A 97 -10.79 -16.91 -14.30
N VAL A 98 -10.94 -15.69 -13.78
CA VAL A 98 -11.48 -15.44 -12.44
C VAL A 98 -13.00 -15.42 -12.45
N THR A 99 -13.63 -16.19 -11.56
CA THR A 99 -15.09 -16.24 -11.45
C THR A 99 -15.68 -14.96 -10.86
N GLN A 100 -16.96 -14.69 -11.17
CA GLN A 100 -17.67 -13.52 -10.61
C GLN A 100 -17.72 -13.55 -9.07
N LEU A 101 -17.80 -14.73 -8.47
CA LEU A 101 -17.82 -14.90 -7.02
C LEU A 101 -16.45 -14.54 -6.41
N GLU A 102 -15.37 -15.04 -6.99
CA GLU A 102 -14.00 -14.72 -6.53
C GLU A 102 -13.72 -13.22 -6.65
N ASN A 103 -14.09 -12.60 -7.77
CA ASN A 103 -13.96 -11.15 -7.93
C ASN A 103 -14.79 -10.40 -6.87
N PHE A 104 -16.03 -10.80 -6.62
CA PHE A 104 -16.87 -10.19 -5.59
C PHE A 104 -16.26 -10.31 -4.18
N ILE A 105 -15.72 -11.48 -3.83
CA ILE A 105 -15.03 -11.69 -2.55
C ILE A 105 -13.80 -10.78 -2.43
N PHE A 106 -13.00 -10.67 -3.50
CA PHE A 106 -11.85 -9.78 -3.54
C PHE A 106 -12.24 -8.31 -3.33
N LEU A 107 -13.24 -7.82 -4.06
CA LEU A 107 -13.74 -6.45 -3.94
C LEU A 107 -14.33 -6.17 -2.56
N LEU A 108 -15.02 -7.14 -1.95
CA LEU A 108 -15.54 -7.02 -0.59
C LEU A 108 -14.41 -6.88 0.43
N LEU A 109 -13.37 -7.73 0.35
CA LEU A 109 -12.20 -7.67 1.23
C LEU A 109 -11.46 -6.34 1.07
N LEU A 110 -11.28 -5.87 -0.16
CA LEU A 110 -10.66 -4.58 -0.45
C LEU A 110 -11.50 -3.42 0.12
N ALA A 111 -12.82 -3.45 -0.06
CA ALA A 111 -13.73 -2.43 0.49
C ALA A 111 -13.69 -2.41 2.03
N CYS A 112 -13.70 -3.58 2.68
CA CYS A 112 -13.53 -3.69 4.13
C CYS A 112 -12.21 -3.09 4.59
N THR A 113 -11.12 -3.39 3.88
CA THR A 113 -9.78 -2.84 4.15
C THR A 113 -9.79 -1.31 4.08
N CYS A 114 -10.30 -0.74 2.99
CA CYS A 114 -10.43 0.70 2.80
C CYS A 114 -11.30 1.35 3.90
N TYR A 115 -12.44 0.73 4.24
CA TYR A 115 -13.33 1.23 5.27
C TYR A 115 -12.65 1.31 6.64
N PHE A 116 -11.99 0.23 7.07
CA PHE A 116 -11.37 0.19 8.39
C PHE A 116 -10.21 1.17 8.52
N PHE A 117 -9.35 1.28 7.51
CA PHE A 117 -8.28 2.28 7.54
C PHE A 117 -8.78 3.71 7.42
N TYR A 118 -9.81 3.96 6.60
CA TYR A 118 -10.46 5.26 6.57
C TYR A 118 -11.01 5.64 7.95
N LYS A 119 -11.74 4.74 8.60
CA LYS A 119 -12.29 4.97 9.94
C LYS A 119 -11.19 5.18 10.98
N MET A 120 -10.15 4.36 10.95
CA MET A 120 -8.99 4.50 11.82
C MET A 120 -8.35 5.88 11.69
N LYS A 121 -8.10 6.32 10.45
CA LYS A 121 -7.48 7.62 10.15
C LYS A 121 -8.38 8.78 10.55
N ALA A 122 -9.67 8.71 10.24
CA ALA A 122 -10.65 9.72 10.61
C ALA A 122 -10.72 9.94 12.13
N ILE A 123 -10.68 8.87 12.92
CA ILE A 123 -10.63 8.96 14.38
C ILE A 123 -9.29 9.55 14.84
N ALA A 124 -8.17 9.14 14.24
CA ALA A 124 -6.86 9.71 14.58
C ALA A 124 -6.80 11.23 14.35
N ASP A 125 -7.35 11.69 13.22
CA ASP A 125 -7.39 13.11 12.86
C ASP A 125 -8.36 13.89 13.76
N PHE A 126 -9.47 13.28 14.17
CA PHE A 126 -10.39 13.86 15.14
C PHE A 126 -9.73 14.05 16.52
N GLU A 127 -9.01 13.05 17.03
CA GLU A 127 -8.25 13.14 18.29
C GLU A 127 -7.15 14.20 18.22
N LEU A 128 -6.48 14.30 17.07
CA LEU A 128 -5.46 15.33 16.82
C LEU A 128 -6.07 16.74 16.84
N ALA A 129 -7.27 16.91 16.26
CA ALA A 129 -7.95 18.20 16.15
C ALA A 129 -8.60 18.64 17.47
N THR A 130 -9.17 17.72 18.23
CA THR A 130 -9.83 18.01 19.52
C THR A 130 -8.87 18.24 20.67
N GLY A 131 -7.58 17.92 20.51
CA GLY A 131 -6.57 18.29 21.49
C GLY A 131 -6.72 17.59 22.84
N SER A 132 -7.42 16.44 22.92
CA SER A 132 -7.53 15.63 24.14
C SER A 132 -6.15 15.22 24.72
N SER A 133 -5.12 15.27 23.88
CA SER A 133 -3.69 15.06 24.19
C SER A 133 -2.83 16.34 24.13
N LYS A 134 -3.40 17.50 23.79
CA LYS A 134 -2.74 18.81 23.85
C LYS A 134 -3.17 19.53 25.13
N GLY A 135 -2.53 19.20 26.25
CA GLY A 135 -2.63 20.00 27.46
C GLY A 135 -3.38 19.38 28.64
N LYS A 136 -3.32 18.06 28.83
CA LYS A 136 -3.36 17.58 30.22
C LYS A 136 -2.02 17.95 30.85
N GLU A 137 -2.08 18.80 31.86
CA GLU A 137 -0.95 19.17 32.70
C GLU A 137 -0.12 17.92 33.02
N TYR A 138 1.18 17.99 32.74
CA TYR A 138 2.13 16.95 33.11
C TYR A 138 2.03 16.74 34.63
N SER A 139 1.37 15.67 35.06
CA SER A 139 1.31 15.27 36.46
C SER A 139 2.40 14.22 36.68
N PRO A 140 3.52 14.56 37.35
CA PRO A 140 4.67 13.66 37.52
C PRO A 140 4.37 12.41 38.37
N VAL A 141 3.13 12.22 38.82
CA VAL A 141 2.74 11.17 39.76
C VAL A 141 1.92 10.03 39.12
N LEU A 142 1.46 10.13 37.85
CA LEU A 142 0.46 9.15 37.34
C LEU A 142 0.66 8.42 35.99
N THR A 143 1.74 8.57 35.22
CA THR A 143 1.97 7.63 34.09
C THR A 143 3.44 7.43 33.76
N SER A 144 4.07 6.38 34.30
CA SER A 144 5.34 5.86 33.78
C SER A 144 5.24 5.36 32.33
N ASP A 145 4.01 5.18 31.82
CA ASP A 145 3.71 4.47 30.57
C ASP A 145 3.34 5.42 29.41
N SER A 146 3.79 6.68 29.40
CA SER A 146 3.53 7.62 28.31
C SER A 146 4.81 8.18 27.69
N TYR A 147 4.81 8.35 26.36
CA TYR A 147 5.88 8.98 25.60
C TYR A 147 5.32 10.06 24.65
N TYR A 148 6.18 11.01 24.29
CA TYR A 148 5.80 12.09 23.38
C TYR A 148 6.07 11.71 21.92
N CYS A 149 5.02 11.68 21.09
CA CYS A 149 5.17 11.48 19.66
C CYS A 149 5.63 12.79 18.99
N GLN A 150 6.89 12.86 18.57
CA GLN A 150 7.45 14.06 17.93
C GLN A 150 6.84 14.39 16.56
N VAL A 151 6.25 13.42 15.86
CA VAL A 151 5.65 13.59 14.53
C VAL A 151 4.26 14.23 14.63
N CYS A 152 3.39 13.68 15.49
CA CYS A 152 2.03 14.18 15.69
C CYS A 152 1.95 15.27 16.76
N GLN A 153 3.02 15.47 17.54
CA GLN A 153 3.11 16.42 18.66
C GLN A 153 2.03 16.21 19.74
N ILE A 154 1.84 14.95 20.12
CA ILE A 154 0.87 14.52 21.13
C ILE A 154 1.51 13.53 22.10
N GLU A 155 1.02 13.48 23.33
CA GLU A 155 1.37 12.43 24.29
C GLU A 155 0.59 11.14 24.00
N VAL A 156 1.30 10.01 23.98
CA VAL A 156 0.77 8.71 23.60
C VAL A 156 1.23 7.68 24.64
N ASN A 157 0.37 6.73 25.00
CA ASN A 157 0.75 5.63 25.88
C ASN A 157 1.77 4.71 25.18
N GLU A 158 2.75 4.16 25.90
CA GLU A 158 3.82 3.28 25.37
C GLU A 158 3.29 2.06 24.60
N ARG A 159 2.07 1.59 24.88
CA ARG A 159 1.43 0.50 24.14
C ARG A 159 1.00 0.88 22.72
N PHE A 160 0.98 2.18 22.41
CA PHE A 160 0.47 2.76 21.17
C PHE A 160 1.60 3.42 20.40
N PHE A 161 1.52 3.43 19.07
CA PHE A 161 2.63 3.85 18.23
C PHE A 161 2.19 4.76 17.08
N HIS A 162 3.13 5.55 16.59
CA HIS A 162 2.95 6.28 15.34
C HIS A 162 3.22 5.35 14.15
N SER A 163 2.20 5.12 13.34
CA SER A 163 2.33 4.32 12.12
C SER A 163 2.81 5.21 10.98
N ILE A 164 4.01 4.94 10.46
CA ILE A 164 4.59 5.66 9.32
C ILE A 164 3.73 5.44 8.05
N TRP A 165 3.25 4.21 7.86
CA TRP A 165 2.48 3.81 6.67
C TRP A 165 1.10 4.46 6.59
N TRP A 166 0.54 4.84 7.74
CA TRP A 166 -0.77 5.48 7.83
C TRP A 166 -0.68 6.97 8.19
N ASP A 167 0.54 7.49 8.41
CA ASP A 167 0.83 8.86 8.81
C ASP A 167 -0.07 9.36 9.96
N CYS A 168 -0.27 8.51 10.97
CA CYS A 168 -1.08 8.81 12.14
C CYS A 168 -0.69 7.94 13.36
N CYS A 169 -1.02 8.42 14.56
CA CYS A 169 -0.93 7.63 15.78
C CYS A 169 -2.07 6.61 15.86
N VAL A 170 -1.71 5.35 16.12
CA VAL A 170 -2.66 4.29 16.46
C VAL A 170 -2.85 4.33 17.97
N LEU A 171 -4.00 4.80 18.41
CA LEU A 171 -4.41 5.07 19.78
C LEU A 171 -5.51 4.09 20.21
N ARG A 172 -5.87 4.07 21.49
CA ARG A 172 -6.97 3.24 22.00
C ARG A 172 -8.30 3.31 21.21
N PRO A 173 -8.84 4.49 20.85
CA PRO A 173 -10.13 4.57 20.16
C PRO A 173 -10.09 4.07 18.70
N ASN A 174 -8.92 4.07 18.06
CA ASN A 174 -8.78 3.63 16.66
C ASN A 174 -8.08 2.27 16.49
N TYR A 175 -7.52 1.70 17.56
CA TYR A 175 -6.74 0.46 17.54
C TYR A 175 -7.53 -0.74 16.99
N VAL A 176 -8.82 -0.85 17.31
CA VAL A 176 -9.67 -1.94 16.80
C VAL A 176 -9.80 -1.88 15.27
N TYR A 177 -9.92 -0.67 14.72
CA TYR A 177 -10.00 -0.45 13.27
C TYR A 177 -8.66 -0.68 12.59
N PHE A 178 -7.55 -0.33 13.25
CA PHE A 178 -6.21 -0.68 12.77
C PHE A 178 -6.05 -2.21 12.65
N LEU A 179 -6.38 -2.95 13.70
CA LEU A 179 -6.25 -4.41 13.71
C LEU A 179 -7.16 -5.08 12.69
N ALA A 180 -8.44 -4.70 12.65
CA ALA A 180 -9.39 -5.22 11.66
C ALA A 180 -8.95 -4.89 10.22
N GLY A 181 -8.49 -3.66 9.98
CA GLY A 181 -7.94 -3.23 8.69
C GLY A 181 -6.73 -4.07 8.28
N GLN A 182 -5.80 -4.37 9.20
CA GLN A 182 -4.64 -5.21 8.90
C GLN A 182 -5.02 -6.66 8.59
N ILE A 183 -6.00 -7.24 9.30
CA ILE A 183 -6.51 -8.59 9.02
C ILE A 183 -7.16 -8.63 7.64
N CYS A 184 -8.03 -7.66 7.32
CA CYS A 184 -8.65 -7.56 6.00
C CYS A 184 -7.62 -7.32 4.89
N ALA A 185 -6.62 -6.46 5.13
CA ALA A 185 -5.55 -6.20 4.16
C ALA A 185 -4.74 -7.47 3.88
N PHE A 186 -4.36 -8.20 4.92
CA PHE A 186 -3.65 -9.46 4.79
C PHE A 186 -4.46 -10.49 4.01
N ALA A 187 -5.76 -10.63 4.31
CA ALA A 187 -6.66 -11.51 3.55
C ALA A 187 -6.80 -11.07 2.09
N THR A 188 -6.93 -9.76 1.83
CA THR A 188 -7.01 -9.19 0.47
C THR A 188 -5.75 -9.50 -0.33
N LEU A 189 -4.57 -9.32 0.28
CA LEU A 189 -3.29 -9.59 -0.36
C LEU A 189 -3.09 -11.08 -0.64
N LEU A 190 -3.38 -11.96 0.34
CA LEU A 190 -3.26 -13.40 0.15
C LEU A 190 -4.19 -13.89 -0.96
N PHE A 191 -5.47 -13.50 -0.89
CA PHE A 191 -6.47 -13.94 -1.84
C PHE A 191 -6.20 -13.39 -3.24
N GLY A 192 -5.93 -12.07 -3.36
CA GLY A 192 -5.61 -11.43 -4.63
C GLY A 192 -4.32 -11.97 -5.26
N THR A 193 -3.29 -12.25 -4.47
CA THR A 193 -2.04 -12.85 -4.97
C THR A 193 -2.29 -14.28 -5.43
N ASN A 194 -3.08 -15.07 -4.69
CA ASN A 194 -3.40 -16.44 -5.11
C ASN A 194 -4.14 -16.43 -6.44
N LEU A 195 -5.22 -15.65 -6.57
CA LEU A 195 -5.97 -15.51 -7.81
C LEU A 195 -5.06 -15.07 -8.97
N GLY A 196 -4.26 -14.02 -8.77
CA GLY A 196 -3.36 -13.52 -9.80
C GLY A 196 -2.31 -14.55 -10.24
N LEU A 197 -1.71 -15.27 -9.28
CA LEU A 197 -0.72 -16.30 -9.60
C LEU A 197 -1.35 -17.53 -10.27
N THR A 198 -2.55 -17.96 -9.86
CA THR A 198 -3.23 -19.09 -10.52
C THR A 198 -3.75 -18.76 -11.91
N THR A 199 -3.88 -17.46 -12.24
CA THR A 199 -4.24 -16.99 -13.58
C THR A 199 -3.03 -16.82 -14.51
N VAL A 200 -1.87 -16.45 -13.96
CA VAL A 200 -0.66 -16.18 -14.76
C VAL A 200 0.27 -17.40 -14.84
N CYS A 201 0.32 -18.19 -13.77
CA CYS A 201 1.17 -19.37 -13.63
C CYS A 201 0.36 -20.64 -13.85
N GLN A 202 1.02 -21.75 -14.16
CA GLN A 202 0.36 -23.05 -14.27
C GLN A 202 -0.23 -23.45 -12.91
N PRO A 203 -1.57 -23.61 -12.77
CA PRO A 203 -2.19 -23.92 -11.51
C PRO A 203 -2.26 -25.44 -11.31
N PHE A 204 -2.11 -25.88 -10.06
CA PHE A 204 -2.41 -27.26 -9.65
C PHE A 204 -3.49 -27.30 -8.57
N ILE A 205 -4.23 -28.41 -8.53
CA ILE A 205 -5.27 -28.62 -7.53
C ILE A 205 -4.61 -29.15 -6.26
N PHE A 206 -4.52 -28.32 -5.23
CA PHE A 206 -3.95 -28.74 -3.95
C PHE A 206 -4.94 -29.58 -3.13
N TYR A 207 -6.17 -29.09 -2.98
CA TYR A 207 -7.23 -29.81 -2.26
C TYR A 207 -8.61 -29.44 -2.78
N GLY A 208 -9.27 -30.37 -3.47
CA GLY A 208 -10.64 -30.23 -3.99
C GLY A 208 -10.80 -29.04 -4.94
N LEU A 209 -11.13 -27.87 -4.40
CA LEU A 209 -11.40 -26.62 -5.11
C LEU A 209 -10.29 -25.56 -4.96
N ILE A 210 -9.26 -25.81 -4.14
CA ILE A 210 -8.18 -24.84 -3.91
C ILE A 210 -7.09 -25.01 -4.97
N LEU A 211 -6.94 -23.99 -5.82
CA LEU A 211 -5.85 -23.86 -6.78
C LEU A 211 -4.66 -23.13 -6.13
N LEU A 212 -3.46 -23.66 -6.37
CA LEU A 212 -2.20 -23.03 -6.02
C LEU A 212 -1.29 -22.95 -7.25
N PRO A 213 -0.40 -21.95 -7.33
CA PRO A 213 0.54 -21.84 -8.45
C PRO A 213 1.66 -22.89 -8.33
N GLU A 214 1.94 -23.61 -9.42
CA GLU A 214 3.02 -24.61 -9.50
C GLU A 214 4.28 -24.04 -10.15
N ASP A 215 4.16 -23.54 -11.39
CA ASP A 215 5.28 -22.98 -12.16
C ASP A 215 4.89 -21.68 -12.87
N CYS A 216 5.74 -20.66 -12.72
CA CYS A 216 5.60 -19.33 -13.31
C CYS A 216 6.69 -19.03 -14.36
N ASN A 217 7.45 -20.02 -14.83
CA ASN A 217 8.48 -19.79 -15.85
C ASN A 217 7.89 -19.15 -17.11
N ASP A 218 6.72 -19.61 -17.55
CA ASP A 218 5.95 -19.12 -18.71
C ASP A 218 5.69 -17.60 -18.67
N ALA A 219 5.61 -17.00 -17.48
CA ALA A 219 5.36 -15.57 -17.30
C ALA A 219 6.49 -14.67 -17.82
N TYR A 220 7.71 -15.18 -17.98
CA TYR A 220 8.88 -14.42 -18.43
C TYR A 220 9.41 -14.85 -19.82
N TYR A 221 8.81 -15.86 -20.46
CA TYR A 221 9.38 -16.48 -21.68
C TYR A 221 9.52 -15.51 -22.86
N GLU A 222 8.62 -14.54 -23.03
CA GLU A 222 8.68 -13.61 -24.17
C GLU A 222 9.96 -12.74 -24.17
N PHE A 223 10.50 -12.41 -22.99
CA PHE A 223 11.67 -11.53 -22.84
C PHE A 223 13.00 -12.27 -22.69
N GLU A 224 12.99 -13.56 -22.33
CA GLU A 224 14.21 -14.36 -22.19
C GLU A 224 14.77 -14.82 -23.54
N THR A 225 13.91 -15.02 -24.56
CA THR A 225 14.34 -15.54 -25.86
C THR A 225 15.42 -14.73 -26.59
N PRO A 226 15.50 -13.39 -26.54
CA PRO A 226 16.58 -12.64 -27.19
C PRO A 226 17.89 -12.69 -26.40
N VAL A 227 17.82 -12.65 -25.06
CA VAL A 227 19.01 -12.61 -24.17
C VAL A 227 19.70 -13.97 -24.16
N GLU A 228 18.93 -15.06 -24.07
CA GLU A 228 19.47 -16.41 -24.06
C GLU A 228 20.04 -16.82 -25.43
N LYS A 229 19.37 -16.45 -26.53
CA LYS A 229 19.91 -16.66 -27.90
C LYS A 229 21.19 -15.86 -28.15
N THR A 230 21.32 -14.68 -27.56
CA THR A 230 22.55 -13.87 -27.66
C THR A 230 23.69 -14.49 -26.85
N CYS A 231 23.39 -15.01 -25.66
CA CYS A 231 24.36 -15.67 -24.79
C CYS A 231 24.83 -17.02 -25.36
N GLU A 232 23.93 -17.82 -25.97
CA GLU A 232 24.29 -19.03 -26.71
C GLU A 232 25.13 -18.74 -27.96
N ARG A 233 24.82 -17.68 -28.70
CA ARG A 233 25.64 -17.25 -29.86
C ARG A 233 27.07 -16.92 -29.43
N ILE A 234 27.24 -16.25 -28.30
CA ILE A 234 28.57 -15.91 -27.78
C ILE A 234 29.32 -17.17 -27.31
N LYS A 235 28.63 -18.15 -26.72
CA LYS A 235 29.22 -19.45 -26.34
C LYS A 235 29.58 -20.33 -27.54
N ARG A 236 28.91 -20.18 -28.69
CA ARG A 236 29.24 -20.92 -29.93
C ARG A 236 30.34 -20.28 -30.79
N VAL A 237 30.76 -19.06 -30.46
CA VAL A 237 31.81 -18.31 -31.19
C VAL A 237 33.15 -18.34 -30.45
N LYS A 238 33.22 -19.01 -29.29
CA LYS A 238 34.45 -19.43 -28.61
C LYS A 238 34.62 -20.93 -28.74
#